data_AF-A0A565AVR4-F1
#
_entry.id   AF-A0A565AVR4-F1
#
_cell.length_a   1.000
_cell.length_b   1.000
_cell.length_c   1.000
_cell.angle_alpha   90.00
_cell.angle_beta   90.00
_cell.angle_gamma   90.00
#
_symmetry.space_group_name_H-M   'P 1'
#
loop_
_entity.id
_entity.type
_entity.pdbx_description
1 polymer ?
#
loop_
_entity_poly.entity_id
_entity_poly.type
_entity_poly.pdbx_seq_one_letter_code
_entity_poly.pdbx_strand_id
1 'polypeptide(L)'
;MDEENIRVTKIIVFGVISWGLTFIFTRRIFSKYSFSFSNRLLSTAHATIAVTLATLSVQDWSCPVCPLASKPSQKQMDTMAFSLSYMIYDLICCQFDQVISIDNAVHHFVSILGFLAGLSYQKSGSEILATLWVAEISSPFLHLREILKEIGYRDTKLNLAADVCFALIFTLARMVCGPCLVYVSLSADNPIFIKIYDENIRTFSLLPLSSYHNRIS
;
A
#
# COMPACT_ATOMS: atom_id res chain seq x y z
N MET A 1 13.72 14.53 21.96
CA MET A 1 12.92 13.94 20.88
C MET A 1 11.98 15.03 20.40
N ASP A 2 12.17 15.51 19.17
CA ASP A 2 11.43 16.65 18.62
C ASP A 2 9.93 16.35 18.56
N GLU A 3 9.07 17.36 18.70
CA GLU A 3 7.60 17.21 18.73
C GLU A 3 7.05 16.43 17.52
N GLU A 4 7.68 16.64 16.37
CA GLU A 4 7.40 15.94 15.12
C GLU A 4 7.61 14.41 15.24
N ASN A 5 8.71 13.99 15.86
CA ASN A 5 9.03 12.58 16.09
C ASN A 5 8.08 11.95 17.11
N ILE A 6 7.69 12.70 18.15
CA ILE A 6 6.70 12.25 19.14
C ILE A 6 5.36 11.98 18.45
N ARG A 7 4.91 12.90 17.60
CA ARG A 7 3.63 12.79 16.88
C ARG A 7 3.63 11.61 15.92
N VAL A 8 4.66 11.47 15.07
CA VAL A 8 4.79 10.32 14.15
C VAL A 8 4.77 9.00 14.91
N THR A 9 5.55 8.90 16.00
CA THR A 9 5.60 7.69 16.82
C THR A 9 4.23 7.35 17.40
N LYS A 10 3.48 8.36 17.88
CA LYS A 10 2.10 8.17 18.37
C LYS A 10 1.19 7.64 17.27
N ILE A 11 1.23 8.22 16.06
CA ILE A 11 0.41 7.74 14.92
C ILE A 11 0.72 6.28 14.63
N ILE A 12 2.00 5.89 14.61
CA ILE A 12 2.40 4.51 14.32
C ILE A 12 1.89 3.56 15.40
N VAL A 13 2.17 3.84 16.68
CA VAL A 13 1.82 2.95 17.80
C VAL A 13 0.31 2.80 17.94
N PHE A 14 -0.42 3.92 17.97
CA PHE A 14 -1.88 3.86 18.06
C PHE A 14 -2.49 3.23 16.80
N GLY A 15 -1.93 3.53 15.61
CA GLY A 15 -2.38 2.95 14.35
C GLY A 15 -2.31 1.43 14.34
N VAL A 16 -1.16 0.84 14.72
CA VAL A 16 -0.99 -0.62 14.78
C VAL A 16 -2.03 -1.26 15.71
N ILE A 17 -2.24 -0.69 16.90
CA ILE A 17 -3.22 -1.19 17.87
C ILE A 17 -4.64 -1.07 17.30
N SER A 18 -4.98 0.08 16.71
CA SER A 18 -6.29 0.32 16.11
C SER A 18 -6.59 -0.63 14.96
N TRP A 19 -5.63 -0.90 14.08
CA TRP A 19 -5.79 -1.88 13.00
C TRP A 19 -6.02 -3.30 13.56
N GLY A 20 -5.24 -3.72 14.55
CA GLY A 20 -5.41 -5.03 15.20
C GLY A 20 -6.78 -5.20 15.87
N LEU A 21 -7.26 -4.18 16.59
CA LEU A 21 -8.60 -4.20 17.20
C LEU A 21 -9.70 -4.22 16.14
N THR A 22 -9.55 -3.42 15.08
CA THR A 22 -10.49 -3.39 13.95
C THR A 22 -10.54 -4.74 13.25
N PHE A 23 -9.41 -5.42 13.11
CA PHE A 23 -9.35 -6.76 12.54
C PHE A 23 -10.12 -7.77 13.40
N ILE A 24 -9.87 -7.80 14.71
CA ILE A 24 -10.56 -8.69 15.65
C ILE A 24 -12.08 -8.45 15.58
N PHE A 25 -12.51 -7.19 15.56
CA PHE A 25 -13.92 -6.83 15.45
C PHE A 25 -14.53 -7.27 14.12
N THR A 26 -13.86 -6.98 13.00
CA THR A 26 -14.27 -7.38 11.65
C THR A 26 -14.39 -8.90 11.55
N ARG A 27 -13.41 -9.64 12.08
CA ARG A 27 -13.40 -11.10 12.10
C ARG A 27 -14.57 -11.69 12.90
N ARG A 28 -15.00 -11.03 13.98
CA ARG A 28 -16.19 -11.45 14.75
C ARG A 28 -17.47 -11.27 13.94
N ILE A 29 -17.64 -10.13 13.28
CA ILE A 29 -18.81 -9.86 12.43
C ILE A 29 -18.86 -10.82 11.24
N PHE A 30 -17.73 -11.00 10.56
CA PHE A 30 -17.60 -11.81 9.36
C PHE A 30 -17.03 -13.19 9.66
N SER A 31 -17.41 -13.77 10.80
CA SER A 31 -16.90 -15.07 11.29
C SER A 31 -17.14 -16.23 10.33
N LYS A 32 -18.20 -16.13 9.51
CA LYS A 32 -18.56 -17.10 8.46
C LYS A 32 -17.59 -17.13 7.27
N TYR A 33 -16.87 -16.04 7.04
CA TYR A 33 -15.91 -15.91 5.94
C TYR A 33 -14.49 -16.23 6.42
N SER A 34 -13.56 -16.30 5.47
CA SER A 34 -12.16 -16.62 5.70
C SER A 34 -11.43 -15.53 6.50
N PHE A 35 -10.24 -15.89 6.99
CA PHE A 35 -9.31 -14.92 7.58
C PHE A 35 -8.93 -13.84 6.54
N SER A 36 -8.57 -14.27 5.33
CA SER A 36 -8.23 -13.41 4.21
C SER A 36 -9.35 -12.42 3.88
N PHE A 37 -10.63 -12.84 3.95
CA PHE A 37 -11.77 -11.96 3.75
C PHE A 37 -11.75 -10.75 4.69
N SER A 38 -11.58 -11.00 5.99
CA SER A 38 -11.55 -9.94 7.00
C SER A 38 -10.35 -9.02 6.78
N ASN A 39 -9.18 -9.60 6.43
CA ASN A 39 -7.99 -8.79 6.15
C ASN A 39 -8.19 -7.92 4.90
N ARG A 40 -8.75 -8.47 3.81
CA ARG A 40 -9.05 -7.73 2.56
C ARG A 40 -9.97 -6.54 2.78
N LEU A 41 -10.92 -6.61 3.72
CA LEU A 41 -11.75 -5.46 4.10
C LEU A 41 -10.91 -4.34 4.71
N LEU A 42 -10.00 -4.69 5.63
CA LEU A 42 -9.07 -3.72 6.23
C LEU A 42 -8.08 -3.17 5.19
N SER A 43 -7.54 -4.01 4.32
CA SER A 43 -6.66 -3.60 3.22
C SER A 43 -7.37 -2.62 2.28
N THR A 44 -8.64 -2.87 1.97
CA THR A 44 -9.46 -1.95 1.15
C THR A 44 -9.64 -0.60 1.83
N ALA A 45 -9.92 -0.59 3.13
CA ALA A 45 -10.05 0.64 3.91
C ALA A 45 -8.73 1.41 3.97
N HIS A 46 -7.61 0.71 4.23
CA HIS A 46 -6.28 1.29 4.22
C HIS A 46 -5.97 1.93 2.87
N ALA A 47 -6.08 1.18 1.77
CA ALA A 47 -5.76 1.67 0.43
C ALA A 47 -6.59 2.91 0.07
N THR A 48 -7.89 2.90 0.37
CA THR A 48 -8.78 4.04 0.10
C THR A 48 -8.36 5.29 0.88
N ILE A 49 -8.08 5.13 2.18
CA ILE A 49 -7.66 6.25 3.04
C ILE A 49 -6.26 6.73 2.64
N ALA A 50 -5.32 5.81 2.39
CA ALA A 50 -3.95 6.11 2.01
C ALA A 50 -3.87 6.90 0.71
N VAL A 51 -4.59 6.48 -0.34
CA VAL A 51 -4.67 7.19 -1.62
C VAL A 51 -5.28 8.58 -1.42
N THR A 52 -6.31 8.70 -0.59
CA THR A 52 -6.95 9.99 -0.28
C THR A 52 -5.98 10.92 0.46
N LEU A 53 -5.31 10.44 1.50
CA LEU A 53 -4.34 11.21 2.27
C LEU A 53 -3.13 11.61 1.42
N ALA A 54 -2.60 10.69 0.59
CA ALA A 54 -1.53 10.98 -0.35
C ALA A 54 -1.93 12.11 -1.32
N THR A 55 -3.14 12.02 -1.90
CA THR A 55 -3.72 13.07 -2.75
C THR A 55 -3.80 14.41 -2.03
N LEU A 56 -4.29 14.44 -0.78
CA LEU A 56 -4.44 15.65 0.04
C LEU A 56 -3.09 16.21 0.55
N SER A 57 -2.02 15.42 0.48
CA SER A 57 -0.68 15.80 0.89
C SER A 57 0.14 16.46 -0.23
N VAL A 58 -0.32 16.39 -1.49
CA VAL A 58 0.31 17.02 -2.65
C VAL A 58 0.38 18.53 -2.43
N GLN A 59 1.57 19.10 -2.55
CA GLN A 59 1.82 20.53 -2.30
C GLN A 59 1.57 21.38 -3.55
N ASP A 60 1.90 20.87 -4.72
CA ASP A 60 1.67 21.53 -6.01
C ASP A 60 1.23 20.49 -7.05
N TRP A 61 0.02 20.67 -7.61
CA TRP A 61 -0.52 19.79 -8.64
C TRP A 61 0.14 19.98 -10.00
N SER A 62 0.85 21.09 -10.22
CA SER A 62 1.64 21.32 -11.43
C SER A 62 2.82 20.34 -11.51
N CYS A 63 3.36 19.93 -10.36
CA CYS A 63 4.31 18.82 -10.25
C CYS A 63 4.10 18.05 -8.93
N PRO A 64 3.27 16.99 -8.93
CA PRO A 64 2.90 16.25 -7.71
C PRO A 64 4.06 15.56 -6.98
N VAL A 65 5.16 15.30 -7.70
CA VAL A 65 6.39 14.68 -7.16
C VAL A 65 7.45 15.70 -6.78
N CYS A 66 7.24 17.00 -7.04
CA CYS A 66 8.19 18.04 -6.71
C CYS A 66 7.91 18.64 -5.32
N PRO A 67 8.93 19.22 -4.66
CA PRO A 67 10.35 19.11 -5.00
C PRO A 67 10.90 17.71 -4.68
N LEU A 68 11.87 17.25 -5.48
CA LEU A 68 12.51 15.93 -5.30
C LEU A 68 13.50 15.95 -4.13
N ALA A 69 13.67 14.80 -3.48
CA ALA A 69 14.57 14.57 -2.34
C ALA A 69 14.37 15.57 -1.18
N SER A 70 13.21 16.24 -1.13
CA SER A 70 12.97 17.35 -0.21
C SER A 70 12.51 16.88 1.16
N LYS A 71 12.57 17.78 2.15
CA LYS A 71 11.96 17.51 3.46
C LYS A 71 10.46 17.29 3.27
N PRO A 72 9.89 16.18 3.80
CA PRO A 72 8.46 15.94 3.77
C PRO A 72 7.69 17.03 4.53
N SER A 73 6.51 17.39 4.02
CA SER A 73 5.57 18.22 4.78
C SER A 73 4.93 17.41 5.91
N GLN A 74 4.31 18.13 6.85
CA GLN A 74 3.57 17.54 7.96
C GLN A 74 2.57 16.46 7.52
N LYS A 75 1.74 16.80 6.53
CA LYS A 75 0.74 15.88 5.97
C LYS A 75 1.40 14.65 5.35
N GLN A 76 2.57 14.84 4.71
CA GLN A 76 3.26 13.73 4.08
C GLN A 76 3.79 12.76 5.13
N MET A 77 4.35 13.27 6.23
CA MET A 77 4.81 12.45 7.35
C MET A 77 3.68 11.70 8.05
N ASP A 78 2.56 12.36 8.31
CA ASP A 78 1.42 11.72 8.95
C ASP A 78 0.82 10.63 8.05
N THR A 79 0.83 10.83 6.73
CA THR A 79 0.40 9.81 5.74
C THR A 79 1.36 8.62 5.72
N MET A 80 2.68 8.86 5.71
CA MET A 80 3.69 7.80 5.81
C MET A 80 3.54 7.01 7.12
N ALA A 81 3.33 7.70 8.24
CA ALA A 81 3.14 7.08 9.55
C ALA A 81 1.86 6.23 9.60
N PHE A 82 0.76 6.72 9.02
CA PHE A 82 -0.49 5.97 8.88
C PHE A 82 -0.28 4.69 8.06
N SER A 83 0.34 4.79 6.88
CA SER A 83 0.60 3.61 6.04
C SER A 83 1.59 2.64 6.66
N LEU A 84 2.65 3.13 7.28
CA LEU A 84 3.60 2.30 8.03
C LEU A 84 2.89 1.51 9.14
N SER A 85 1.98 2.13 9.88
CA SER A 85 1.22 1.45 10.93
C SER A 85 0.38 0.28 10.39
N TYR A 86 -0.25 0.47 9.23
CA TYR A 86 -0.98 -0.59 8.55
C TYR A 86 -0.03 -1.69 8.07
N MET A 87 1.08 -1.34 7.41
CA MET A 87 2.04 -2.33 6.89
C MET A 87 2.64 -3.20 8.00
N ILE A 88 2.90 -2.63 9.18
CA ILE A 88 3.35 -3.41 10.35
C ILE A 88 2.26 -4.38 10.81
N TYR A 89 1.02 -3.89 10.96
CA TYR A 89 -0.13 -4.74 11.28
C TYR A 89 -0.30 -5.88 10.26
N ASP A 90 -0.27 -5.56 8.97
CA ASP A 90 -0.56 -6.50 7.88
C ASP A 90 0.52 -7.58 7.79
N LEU A 91 1.79 -7.20 7.97
CA LEU A 91 2.90 -8.15 8.05
C LEU A 91 2.75 -9.13 9.22
N ILE A 92 2.29 -8.65 10.39
CA ILE A 92 2.00 -9.51 11.55
C ILE A 92 0.83 -10.44 11.22
N CYS A 93 -0.27 -9.91 10.68
CA CYS A 93 -1.47 -10.69 10.32
C CYS A 93 -1.18 -11.76 9.26
N CYS A 94 -0.31 -11.49 8.29
CA CYS A 94 0.09 -12.45 7.26
C CYS A 94 0.76 -13.70 7.86
N GLN A 95 1.38 -13.64 9.04
CA GLN A 95 1.98 -14.82 9.69
C GLN A 95 0.95 -15.81 10.23
N PHE A 96 -0.30 -15.37 10.40
CA PHE A 96 -1.40 -16.20 10.90
C PHE A 96 -2.30 -16.73 9.78
N ASP A 97 -2.09 -16.30 8.54
CA ASP A 97 -2.81 -16.85 7.40
C ASP A 97 -2.25 -18.23 7.05
N GLN A 98 -3.12 -19.12 6.55
CA GLN A 98 -2.75 -20.50 6.22
C GLN A 98 -1.80 -20.58 5.01
N VAL A 99 -1.73 -19.51 4.21
CA VAL A 99 -0.90 -19.42 3.00
C VAL A 99 0.03 -18.21 3.10
N ILE A 100 1.27 -18.46 3.50
CA ILE A 100 2.30 -17.42 3.51
C ILE A 100 2.76 -17.17 2.07
N SER A 101 2.44 -16.00 1.53
CA SER A 101 3.02 -15.50 0.28
C SER A 101 4.33 -14.77 0.61
N ILE A 102 5.46 -15.44 0.34
CA ILE A 102 6.79 -14.87 0.57
C ILE A 102 6.96 -13.57 -0.22
N ASP A 103 6.40 -13.52 -1.42
CA ASP A 103 6.33 -12.32 -2.24
C ASP A 103 5.66 -11.17 -1.47
N ASN A 104 4.44 -11.36 -0.96
CA ASN A 104 3.73 -10.33 -0.21
C ASN A 104 4.48 -9.92 1.07
N ALA A 105 5.06 -10.88 1.80
CA ALA A 105 5.84 -10.60 3.01
C ALA A 105 7.07 -9.73 2.71
N VAL A 106 7.81 -10.05 1.63
CA VAL A 106 8.96 -9.23 1.18
C VAL A 106 8.48 -7.85 0.73
N HIS A 107 7.37 -7.77 0.00
CA HIS A 107 6.79 -6.50 -0.42
C HIS A 107 6.49 -5.58 0.77
N HIS A 108 5.80 -6.10 1.79
CA HIS A 108 5.49 -5.35 3.01
C HIS A 108 6.74 -4.97 3.79
N PHE A 109 7.71 -5.88 3.90
CA PHE A 109 8.97 -5.59 4.60
C PHE A 109 9.75 -4.44 3.93
N VAL A 110 9.89 -4.48 2.60
CA VAL A 110 10.54 -3.40 1.84
C VAL A 110 9.75 -2.09 1.98
N SER A 111 8.42 -2.15 1.96
CA SER A 111 7.56 -0.98 2.20
C SER A 111 7.77 -0.37 3.58
N ILE A 112 7.88 -1.19 4.63
CA ILE A 112 8.19 -0.73 5.99
C ILE A 112 9.55 0.00 6.03
N LEU A 113 10.59 -0.58 5.42
CA LEU A 113 11.90 0.04 5.36
C LEU A 113 11.89 1.37 4.59
N GLY A 114 11.13 1.45 3.49
CA GLY A 114 10.93 2.67 2.72
C GLY A 114 10.32 3.81 3.55
N PHE A 115 9.21 3.54 4.24
CA PHE A 115 8.57 4.53 5.12
C PHE A 115 9.46 4.93 6.30
N LEU A 116 10.12 3.95 6.95
CA LEU A 116 11.06 4.24 8.03
C LEU A 116 12.22 5.11 7.56
N ALA A 117 12.76 4.86 6.36
CA ALA A 117 13.81 5.67 5.77
C ALA A 117 13.31 7.10 5.47
N GLY A 118 12.14 7.26 4.84
CA GLY A 118 11.54 8.57 4.59
C GLY A 118 11.32 9.39 5.86
N LEU A 119 10.81 8.75 6.91
CA LEU A 119 10.59 9.36 8.22
C LEU A 119 11.89 9.63 8.99
N SER A 120 12.91 8.77 8.88
CA SER A 120 14.16 8.93 9.63
C SER A 120 15.11 9.92 8.97
N TYR A 121 15.27 9.84 7.64
CA TYR A 121 16.09 10.76 6.88
C TYR A 121 15.39 12.09 6.62
N GLN A 122 14.08 12.17 6.84
CA GLN A 122 13.29 13.38 6.57
C GLN A 122 13.50 13.85 5.12
N LYS A 123 13.41 12.91 4.17
CA LYS A 123 13.64 13.15 2.74
C LYS A 123 12.63 12.41 1.85
N SER A 124 12.38 12.97 0.67
CA SER A 124 11.63 12.37 -0.45
C SER A 124 10.15 12.10 -0.17
N GLY A 125 9.51 13.01 0.57
CA GLY A 125 8.10 12.85 0.97
C GLY A 125 7.15 12.79 -0.23
N SER A 126 7.40 13.61 -1.25
CA SER A 126 6.59 13.65 -2.46
C SER A 126 6.74 12.37 -3.29
N GLU A 127 7.97 11.86 -3.44
CA GLU A 127 8.22 10.60 -4.14
C GLU A 127 7.60 9.40 -3.41
N ILE A 128 7.85 9.26 -2.10
CA ILE A 128 7.31 8.16 -1.30
C ILE A 128 5.78 8.12 -1.35
N LEU A 129 5.11 9.28 -1.31
CA LEU A 129 3.65 9.31 -1.37
C LEU A 129 3.08 9.16 -2.77
N ALA A 130 3.79 9.61 -3.81
CA ALA A 130 3.44 9.24 -5.18
C ALA A 130 3.58 7.73 -5.38
N THR A 131 4.60 7.12 -4.78
CA THR A 131 4.84 5.67 -4.78
C THR A 131 3.71 4.96 -4.07
N LEU A 132 3.35 5.36 -2.84
CA LEU A 132 2.18 4.86 -2.13
C LEU A 132 0.88 4.99 -2.96
N TRP A 133 0.66 6.13 -3.61
CA TRP A 133 -0.54 6.38 -4.39
C TRP A 133 -0.64 5.43 -5.59
N VAL A 134 0.44 5.34 -6.38
CA VAL A 134 0.55 4.40 -7.51
C VAL A 134 0.44 2.96 -7.01
N ALA A 135 0.94 2.71 -5.80
CA ALA A 135 0.88 1.41 -5.19
C ALA A 135 -0.57 0.99 -4.91
N GLU A 136 -1.33 1.86 -4.25
CA GLU A 136 -2.57 1.47 -3.60
C GLU A 136 -3.83 1.72 -4.43
N ILE A 137 -3.79 2.56 -5.47
CA ILE A 137 -5.01 2.96 -6.19
C ILE A 137 -5.76 1.78 -6.84
N SER A 138 -5.05 0.71 -7.22
CA SER A 138 -5.68 -0.51 -7.73
C SER A 138 -6.17 -1.48 -6.64
N SER A 139 -5.65 -1.37 -5.42
CA SER A 139 -5.88 -2.34 -4.33
C SER A 139 -7.35 -2.51 -3.94
N PRO A 140 -8.20 -1.46 -3.84
CA PRO A 140 -9.61 -1.62 -3.53
C PRO A 140 -10.34 -2.56 -4.51
N PHE A 141 -10.02 -2.47 -5.81
CA PHE A 141 -10.63 -3.33 -6.83
C PHE A 141 -10.06 -4.75 -6.80
N LEU A 142 -8.77 -4.91 -6.48
CA LEU A 142 -8.15 -6.21 -6.24
C LEU A 142 -8.79 -6.95 -5.06
N HIS A 143 -9.08 -6.26 -3.97
CA HIS A 143 -9.74 -6.86 -2.82
C HIS A 143 -11.21 -7.13 -3.11
N LEU A 144 -11.90 -6.19 -3.77
CA LEU A 144 -13.31 -6.33 -4.14
C LEU A 144 -13.55 -7.58 -5.00
N ARG A 145 -12.72 -7.85 -6.02
CA ARG A 145 -12.90 -9.05 -6.87
C ARG A 145 -12.81 -10.36 -6.08
N GLU A 146 -11.92 -10.46 -5.10
CA GLU A 146 -11.78 -11.67 -4.28
C GLU A 146 -12.89 -11.78 -3.24
N ILE A 147 -13.28 -10.66 -2.63
CA ILE A 147 -14.45 -10.57 -1.74
C ILE A 147 -15.70 -11.06 -2.46
N LEU A 148 -15.97 -10.57 -3.68
CA LEU A 148 -17.12 -10.97 -4.50
C LEU A 148 -17.12 -12.47 -4.79
N LYS A 149 -15.97 -13.06 -5.11
CA LYS A 149 -15.86 -14.51 -5.32
C LYS A 149 -16.23 -15.30 -4.05
N GLU A 150 -15.81 -14.82 -2.88
CA GLU A 150 -16.04 -15.50 -1.61
C GLU A 150 -17.50 -15.39 -1.13
N ILE A 151 -18.18 -14.28 -1.39
CA ILE A 151 -19.62 -14.11 -1.06
C ILE A 151 -20.56 -14.73 -2.10
N GLY A 152 -20.06 -15.52 -3.06
CA GLY A 152 -20.86 -16.26 -4.03
C GLY A 152 -21.19 -15.51 -5.33
N TYR A 153 -20.57 -14.36 -5.59
CA TYR A 153 -20.76 -13.57 -6.81
C TYR A 153 -19.69 -13.87 -7.89
N ARG A 154 -19.08 -15.05 -7.84
CA ARG A 154 -18.13 -15.50 -8.87
C ARG A 154 -18.83 -15.53 -10.25
N ASP A 155 -18.10 -15.12 -11.29
CA ASP A 155 -18.56 -15.11 -12.69
C ASP A 155 -19.79 -14.23 -12.97
N THR A 156 -20.13 -13.31 -12.06
CA THR A 156 -21.18 -12.31 -12.29
C THR A 156 -20.65 -11.10 -13.05
N LYS A 157 -21.55 -10.32 -13.66
CA LYS A 157 -21.19 -9.02 -14.29
C LYS A 157 -20.50 -8.07 -13.31
N LEU A 158 -20.87 -8.11 -12.03
CA LEU A 158 -20.26 -7.29 -10.98
C LEU A 158 -18.80 -7.74 -10.70
N ASN A 159 -18.57 -9.06 -10.61
CA ASN A 159 -17.22 -9.59 -10.46
C ASN A 159 -16.35 -9.28 -11.68
N LEU A 160 -16.89 -9.44 -12.89
CA LEU A 160 -16.20 -9.05 -14.12
C LEU A 160 -15.87 -7.55 -14.15
N ALA A 161 -16.78 -6.68 -13.72
CA ALA A 161 -16.51 -5.24 -13.63
C ALA A 161 -15.36 -4.94 -12.65
N ALA A 162 -15.32 -5.59 -11.48
CA ALA A 162 -14.21 -5.45 -10.54
C ALA A 162 -12.87 -5.93 -11.14
N ASP A 163 -12.89 -7.06 -11.87
CA ASP A 163 -11.73 -7.60 -12.57
C ASP A 163 -11.19 -6.63 -13.63
N VAL A 164 -12.08 -6.06 -14.44
CA VAL A 164 -11.73 -5.08 -15.49
C VAL A 164 -11.21 -3.78 -14.87
N CYS A 165 -11.88 -3.23 -13.86
CA CYS A 165 -11.43 -2.02 -13.16
C CYS A 165 -10.06 -2.22 -12.52
N PHE A 166 -9.84 -3.35 -11.84
CA PHE A 166 -8.54 -3.71 -11.30
C PHE A 166 -7.49 -3.74 -12.41
N ALA A 167 -7.72 -4.49 -13.49
CA ALA A 167 -6.75 -4.62 -14.57
C ALA A 167 -6.40 -3.27 -15.20
N LEU A 168 -7.39 -2.43 -15.52
CA LEU A 168 -7.17 -1.12 -16.13
C LEU A 168 -6.38 -0.18 -15.21
N ILE A 169 -6.80 -0.04 -13.95
CA ILE A 169 -6.15 0.86 -13.00
C ILE A 169 -4.75 0.35 -12.65
N PHE A 170 -4.60 -0.97 -12.45
CA PHE A 170 -3.30 -1.59 -12.22
C PHE A 170 -2.36 -1.34 -13.40
N THR A 171 -2.80 -1.56 -14.64
CA THR A 171 -1.95 -1.33 -15.81
C THR A 171 -1.53 0.14 -15.92
N LEU A 172 -2.48 1.08 -15.80
CA LEU A 172 -2.16 2.50 -15.91
C LEU A 172 -1.26 2.99 -14.77
N ALA A 173 -1.63 2.72 -13.52
CA ALA A 173 -0.85 3.16 -12.38
C ALA A 173 0.51 2.45 -12.31
N ARG A 174 0.52 1.12 -12.33
CA ARG A 174 1.71 0.34 -12.02
C ARG A 174 2.62 0.09 -13.22
N MET A 175 2.09 -0.10 -14.44
CA MET A 175 2.93 -0.35 -15.64
C MET A 175 3.34 0.92 -16.37
N VAL A 176 2.53 1.99 -16.31
CA VAL A 176 2.83 3.24 -17.00
C VAL A 176 3.43 4.28 -16.05
N CYS A 177 2.71 4.65 -14.99
CA CYS A 177 3.19 5.67 -14.05
C CYS A 177 4.33 5.15 -13.16
N GLY A 178 4.26 3.88 -12.73
CA GLY A 178 5.26 3.26 -11.86
C GLY A 178 6.70 3.40 -12.36
N PRO A 179 7.04 2.94 -13.59
CA PRO A 179 8.40 3.08 -14.13
C PRO A 179 8.86 4.54 -14.25
N CYS A 180 7.97 5.47 -14.59
CA CYS A 180 8.31 6.90 -14.65
C CYS A 180 8.71 7.42 -13.27
N LEU A 181 7.95 7.05 -12.23
CA LEU A 181 8.24 7.45 -10.86
C LEU A 181 9.55 6.84 -10.32
N VAL A 182 9.79 5.55 -10.61
CA VAL A 182 11.06 4.89 -10.28
C VAL A 182 12.22 5.62 -10.94
N TYR A 183 12.12 5.96 -12.23
CA TYR A 183 13.16 6.72 -12.91
C TYR A 183 13.45 8.06 -12.23
N VAL A 184 12.40 8.80 -11.87
CA VAL A 184 12.52 10.10 -11.18
C VAL A 184 13.22 9.94 -9.82
N SER A 185 12.81 8.97 -8.99
CA SER A 185 13.41 8.75 -7.67
C SER A 185 14.85 8.22 -7.73
N LEU A 186 15.15 7.30 -8.67
CA LEU A 186 16.50 6.80 -8.88
C LEU A 186 17.47 7.90 -9.33
N SER A 187 16.97 8.86 -10.11
CA SER A 187 17.74 10.02 -10.60
C SER A 187 17.94 11.10 -9.53
N ALA A 188 17.13 11.11 -8.48
CA ALA A 188 17.25 12.04 -7.36
C ALA A 188 18.33 11.61 -6.36
N ASP A 189 18.79 12.56 -5.53
CA ASP A 189 19.73 12.33 -4.43
C ASP A 189 19.03 11.73 -3.19
N ASN A 190 18.46 10.55 -3.41
CA ASN A 190 17.68 9.80 -2.42
C ASN A 190 18.53 8.71 -1.73
N PRO A 191 18.35 8.51 -0.42
CA PRO A 191 18.89 7.34 0.30
C PRO A 191 18.53 6.01 -0.36
N ILE A 192 19.42 5.01 -0.23
CA ILE A 192 19.27 3.71 -0.91
C ILE A 192 17.96 2.98 -0.56
N PHE A 193 17.50 3.06 0.68
CA PHE A 193 16.26 2.41 1.09
C PHE A 193 15.01 3.01 0.44
N ILE A 194 15.02 4.31 0.13
CA ILE A 194 13.92 4.98 -0.59
C ILE A 194 13.92 4.53 -2.05
N LYS A 195 15.10 4.46 -2.67
CA LYS A 195 15.26 3.95 -4.05
C LYS A 195 14.76 2.50 -4.18
N ILE A 196 15.12 1.64 -3.24
CA ILE A 196 14.65 0.25 -3.19
C ILE A 196 13.12 0.19 -2.99
N TYR A 197 12.56 1.05 -2.15
CA TYR A 197 11.11 1.12 -1.94
C TYR A 197 10.36 1.51 -3.21
N ASP A 198 10.86 2.47 -3.98
CA ASP A 198 10.21 2.86 -5.23
C ASP A 198 10.35 1.74 -6.28
N GLU A 199 11.51 1.10 -6.37
CA GLU A 199 11.74 -0.05 -7.24
C GLU A 199 10.86 -1.27 -6.88
N ASN A 200 10.52 -1.44 -5.60
CA ASN A 200 9.58 -2.46 -5.11
C ASN A 200 8.28 -2.46 -5.92
N ILE A 201 7.77 -1.27 -6.28
CA ILE A 201 6.57 -1.16 -7.11
C ILE A 201 6.77 -1.86 -8.44
N ARG A 202 7.91 -1.64 -9.12
CA ARG A 202 8.20 -2.22 -10.43
C ARG A 202 8.35 -3.73 -10.36
N THR A 203 9.08 -4.25 -9.37
CA THR A 203 9.35 -5.69 -9.25
C THR A 203 8.06 -6.47 -9.00
N PHE A 204 7.23 -6.02 -8.05
CA PHE A 204 5.96 -6.68 -7.72
C PHE A 204 4.86 -6.46 -8.75
N SER A 205 5.07 -5.52 -9.67
CA SER A 205 4.23 -5.30 -10.84
C SER A 205 4.48 -6.31 -11.96
N LEU A 206 5.66 -6.94 -11.99
CA LEU A 206 6.05 -7.92 -13.01
C LEU A 206 5.82 -9.37 -12.55
N LEU A 207 5.80 -9.62 -11.24
CA LEU A 207 5.44 -10.91 -10.63
C LEU A 207 4.00 -11.43 -10.90
N PRO A 208 2.96 -10.60 -11.16
CA PRO A 208 1.62 -11.10 -11.46
C PRO A 208 1.55 -11.88 -12.78
N LEU A 209 2.57 -11.82 -13.64
CA LEU A 209 2.53 -12.56 -14.90
C LEU A 209 2.99 -14.02 -14.77
N SER A 210 3.78 -14.39 -13.75
CA SER A 210 4.23 -15.78 -13.59
C SER A 210 3.34 -16.62 -12.66
N SER A 211 2.78 -16.01 -11.61
CA SER A 211 1.96 -16.74 -10.61
C SER A 211 0.47 -16.85 -10.94
N TYR A 212 0.00 -16.16 -11.98
CA TYR A 212 -1.39 -16.31 -12.45
C TYR A 212 -1.60 -17.55 -13.33
N HIS A 213 -0.53 -18.09 -13.94
CA HIS A 213 -0.66 -19.27 -14.81
C HIS A 213 -0.91 -20.58 -14.03
N ASN A 214 -0.45 -20.66 -12.76
CA ASN A 214 -0.61 -21.85 -11.91
C ASN A 214 -1.89 -21.85 -11.05
N ARG A 215 -2.84 -20.93 -11.28
CA ARG A 215 -4.11 -20.85 -10.54
C ARG A 215 -5.35 -21.07 -11.40
N ILE A 216 -5.17 -21.48 -12.66
CA ILE A 216 -6.25 -21.73 -13.63
C ILE A 216 -6.19 -23.17 -14.19
N SER A 217 -5.55 -24.11 -13.47
CA SER A 217 -5.60 -25.55 -13.76
C SER A 217 -6.35 -26.28 -12.67
#